data_AF-A0A250B304-F1
#
_entry.id   AF-A0A250B304-F1
#
_cell.length_a   1.000
_cell.length_b   1.000
_cell.length_c   1.000
_cell.angle_alpha   90.00
_cell.angle_beta   90.00
_cell.angle_gamma   90.00
#
_symmetry.space_group_name_H-M   'P 1'
#
loop_
_entity.id
_entity.type
_entity.pdbx_description
1 polymer ?
#
loop_
_entity_poly.entity_id
_entity_poly.type
_entity_poly.pdbx_seq_one_letter_code
_entity_poly.pdbx_strand_id
1 'polypeptide(L)'
;MSKSEKREAVAKSLPHENYEQIVDEITQRYPQLSVRHQQAARYITQNPNTVALESINAVAAKCGVHPSVLVRFAQVFGYSGFKQMQSVFQTRLATAAPGYNERITALENDLRKNEQKGSHGFLQSLVIRDIATLQELLGSVTQADLDTTAALLKAAGTIYIAGQLRSEPIASLLRYLLTMLNRQVILLDSAGGLAPQMAKCMRDNDVLIAIAFRHYAKEVVAIADDAGGRHIPVVAITDSPLSPLAKNAKVLFTIPEEEYSFSRSLAAPVCLVQSIAMALAAVLQPAGTQPRIETITEREKRAETQRKRKRSNPS
;
A
#
# COMPACT_ATOMS: atom_id res chain seq x y z
N MET A 1 20.49 -39.28 8.16
CA MET A 1 19.57 -38.40 8.93
C MET A 1 18.17 -38.56 8.38
N SER A 2 17.25 -39.00 9.23
CA SER A 2 15.90 -39.46 8.89
C SER A 2 14.96 -38.29 8.63
N LYS A 3 13.92 -38.50 7.80
CA LYS A 3 12.80 -37.55 7.63
C LYS A 3 12.12 -37.15 8.96
N SER A 4 12.36 -37.88 10.05
CA SER A 4 11.88 -37.53 11.40
C SER A 4 12.65 -36.37 12.05
N GLU A 5 13.92 -36.12 11.69
CA GLU A 5 14.76 -35.10 12.34
C GLU A 5 14.54 -33.68 11.76
N LYS A 6 13.94 -33.55 10.57
CA LYS A 6 13.55 -32.24 10.00
C LYS A 6 12.23 -31.69 10.54
N ARG A 7 11.53 -32.42 11.41
CA ARG A 7 10.24 -31.99 12.01
C ARG A 7 10.38 -31.37 13.40
N GLU A 8 11.59 -31.28 13.95
CA GLU A 8 11.79 -31.03 15.39
C GLU A 8 12.63 -29.77 15.71
N ALA A 9 12.49 -28.72 14.90
CA ALA A 9 13.00 -27.40 15.24
C ALA A 9 12.16 -26.27 14.62
N VAL A 10 10.85 -26.27 14.85
CA VAL A 10 10.13 -25.00 14.95
C VAL A 10 10.22 -24.64 16.43
N ALA A 11 11.25 -23.90 16.81
CA ALA A 11 11.29 -23.28 18.14
C ALA A 11 9.94 -22.59 18.34
N LYS A 12 9.25 -22.93 19.43
CA LYS A 12 7.97 -22.35 19.81
C LYS A 12 8.23 -20.85 20.02
N SER A 13 7.98 -20.02 18.99
CA SER A 13 8.13 -18.57 19.14
C SER A 13 7.19 -18.15 20.27
N LEU A 14 7.72 -17.38 21.21
CA LEU A 14 6.89 -16.79 22.24
C LEU A 14 5.89 -15.86 21.55
N PRO A 15 4.63 -15.82 21.99
CA PRO A 15 3.63 -14.98 21.35
C PRO A 15 4.08 -13.52 21.42
N HIS A 16 4.08 -12.84 20.27
CA HIS A 16 4.35 -11.41 20.21
C HIS A 16 3.24 -10.63 20.91
N GLU A 17 3.61 -9.64 21.72
CA GLU A 17 2.67 -8.80 22.46
C GLU A 17 2.16 -7.63 21.62
N ASN A 18 2.90 -7.26 20.57
CA ASN A 18 2.58 -6.12 19.71
C ASN A 18 2.14 -6.54 18.29
N TYR A 19 1.26 -5.73 17.70
CA TYR A 19 0.66 -5.96 16.38
C TYR A 19 1.70 -5.97 15.25
N GLU A 20 2.62 -5.00 15.25
CA GLU A 20 3.65 -4.92 14.20
C GLU A 20 4.52 -6.18 14.23
N GLN A 21 4.93 -6.63 15.42
CA GLN A 21 5.76 -7.82 15.58
C GLN A 21 5.07 -9.10 15.09
N ILE A 22 3.78 -9.30 15.41
CA ILE A 22 3.07 -10.49 14.92
C ILE A 22 2.82 -10.43 13.42
N VAL A 23 2.53 -9.25 12.84
CA VAL A 23 2.38 -9.09 11.39
C VAL A 23 3.69 -9.37 10.67
N ASP A 24 4.81 -8.89 11.22
CA ASP A 24 6.15 -9.16 10.69
C ASP A 24 6.48 -10.66 10.75
N GLU A 25 6.20 -11.33 11.87
CA GLU A 25 6.42 -12.78 12.00
C GLU A 25 5.53 -13.58 11.02
N ILE A 26 4.25 -13.20 10.90
CA ILE A 26 3.32 -13.80 9.93
C ILE A 26 3.86 -13.61 8.50
N THR A 27 4.39 -12.43 8.19
CA THR A 27 4.95 -12.11 6.87
C THR A 27 6.19 -12.94 6.57
N GLN A 28 7.11 -13.05 7.53
CA GLN A 28 8.34 -13.83 7.39
C GLN A 28 8.05 -15.33 7.21
N ARG A 29 7.08 -15.87 7.97
CA ARG A 29 6.72 -17.30 7.95
C ARG A 29 5.69 -17.65 6.87
N TYR A 30 5.14 -16.67 6.17
CA TYR A 30 4.08 -16.85 5.18
C TYR A 30 4.37 -17.93 4.12
N PRO A 31 5.57 -17.98 3.51
CA PRO A 31 5.87 -18.98 2.48
C PRO A 31 5.87 -20.43 3.00
N GLN A 32 6.10 -20.64 4.30
CA GLN A 32 6.17 -21.97 4.92
C GLN A 32 4.82 -22.41 5.54
N LEU A 33 3.82 -21.54 5.56
CA LEU A 33 2.48 -21.86 6.06
C LEU A 33 1.75 -22.83 5.11
N SER A 34 0.90 -23.69 5.68
CA SER A 34 -0.05 -24.47 4.87
C SER A 34 -1.00 -23.55 4.10
N VAL A 35 -1.58 -24.01 2.98
CA VAL A 35 -2.52 -23.20 2.16
C VAL A 35 -3.64 -22.58 2.99
N ARG A 36 -4.23 -23.34 3.93
CA ARG A 36 -5.28 -22.83 4.83
C ARG A 36 -4.77 -21.80 5.84
N HIS A 37 -3.52 -21.93 6.30
CA HIS A 37 -2.88 -20.93 7.17
C HIS A 37 -2.44 -19.69 6.39
N GLN A 38 -2.03 -19.82 5.13
CA GLN A 38 -1.77 -18.67 4.24
C GLN A 38 -3.04 -17.88 3.96
N GLN A 39 -4.18 -18.57 3.80
CA GLN A 39 -5.49 -17.95 3.67
C GLN A 39 -5.88 -17.18 4.94
N ALA A 40 -5.72 -17.80 6.12
CA ALA A 40 -5.96 -17.15 7.41
C ALA A 40 -5.02 -15.96 7.64
N ALA A 41 -3.71 -16.13 7.41
CA ALA A 41 -2.71 -15.07 7.49
C ALA A 41 -3.11 -13.88 6.62
N ARG A 42 -3.40 -14.11 5.34
CA ARG A 42 -3.80 -13.06 4.40
C ARG A 42 -5.04 -12.31 4.87
N TYR A 43 -6.07 -13.01 5.33
CA TYR A 43 -7.26 -12.34 5.81
C TYR A 43 -6.97 -11.52 7.08
N ILE A 44 -6.27 -12.10 8.04
CA ILE A 44 -6.04 -11.49 9.36
C ILE A 44 -5.17 -10.23 9.26
N THR A 45 -4.10 -10.27 8.48
CA THR A 45 -3.22 -9.10 8.32
C THR A 45 -3.82 -8.01 7.42
N GLN A 46 -4.81 -8.34 6.60
CA GLN A 46 -5.50 -7.38 5.72
C GLN A 46 -6.74 -6.75 6.36
N ASN A 47 -7.34 -7.40 7.36
CA ASN A 47 -8.56 -6.93 8.01
C ASN A 47 -8.36 -6.82 9.53
N PRO A 48 -7.34 -6.11 10.03
CA PRO A 48 -6.98 -6.11 11.44
C PRO A 48 -8.08 -5.57 12.36
N ASN A 49 -8.83 -4.57 11.90
CA ASN A 49 -9.95 -3.98 12.66
C ASN A 49 -11.12 -4.97 12.77
N THR A 50 -11.47 -5.65 11.68
CA THR A 50 -12.50 -6.71 11.68
C THR A 50 -12.10 -7.86 12.60
N VAL A 51 -10.83 -8.29 12.55
CA VAL A 51 -10.31 -9.33 13.44
C VAL A 51 -10.38 -8.91 14.90
N ALA A 52 -10.11 -7.64 15.22
CA ALA A 52 -10.20 -7.13 16.59
C ALA A 52 -11.65 -7.17 17.16
N LEU A 53 -12.65 -6.91 16.31
CA LEU A 53 -14.04 -6.70 16.75
C LEU A 53 -14.94 -7.94 16.65
N GLU A 54 -14.71 -8.82 15.67
CA GLU A 54 -15.65 -9.90 15.37
C GLU A 54 -15.34 -11.22 16.09
N SER A 55 -16.38 -12.06 16.26
CA SER A 55 -16.20 -13.40 16.82
C SER A 55 -15.36 -14.29 15.88
N ILE A 56 -14.67 -15.29 16.45
CA ILE A 56 -13.91 -16.28 15.67
C ILE A 56 -14.75 -16.93 14.57
N ASN A 57 -16.06 -17.14 14.79
CA ASN A 57 -16.96 -17.75 13.81
C ASN A 57 -17.20 -16.82 12.61
N ALA A 58 -17.38 -15.52 12.86
CA ALA A 58 -17.57 -14.52 11.81
C ALA A 58 -16.28 -14.32 11.00
N VAL A 59 -15.13 -14.21 11.68
CA VAL A 59 -13.82 -14.13 11.02
C VAL A 59 -13.55 -15.38 10.19
N ALA A 60 -13.84 -16.57 10.72
CA ALA A 60 -13.64 -17.83 10.00
C ALA A 60 -14.52 -17.93 8.75
N ALA A 61 -15.79 -17.52 8.85
CA ALA A 61 -16.71 -17.48 7.71
C ALA A 61 -16.18 -16.55 6.60
N LYS A 62 -15.74 -15.34 6.95
CA LYS A 62 -15.16 -14.39 5.98
C LYS A 62 -13.82 -14.83 5.41
N CYS A 63 -13.01 -15.53 6.20
CA CYS A 63 -11.79 -16.19 5.73
C CYS A 63 -12.09 -17.34 4.75
N GLY A 64 -13.29 -17.92 4.76
CA GLY A 64 -13.61 -19.16 4.05
C GLY A 64 -12.96 -20.41 4.67
N VAL A 65 -12.76 -20.43 5.99
CA VAL A 65 -12.14 -21.55 6.73
C VAL A 65 -12.97 -21.97 7.93
N HIS A 66 -12.76 -23.17 8.45
CA HIS A 66 -13.39 -23.62 9.70
C HIS A 66 -12.74 -22.91 10.92
N PRO A 67 -13.48 -22.55 11.99
CA PRO A 67 -12.92 -21.87 13.18
C PRO A 67 -11.70 -22.57 13.81
N SER A 68 -11.65 -23.90 13.77
CA SER A 68 -10.50 -24.69 14.26
C SER A 68 -9.20 -24.45 13.47
N VAL A 69 -9.29 -23.91 12.24
CA VAL A 69 -8.12 -23.46 11.47
C VAL A 69 -7.54 -22.19 12.08
N LEU A 70 -8.38 -21.24 12.51
CA LEU A 70 -7.91 -19.99 13.14
C LEU A 70 -7.30 -20.25 14.53
N VAL A 71 -7.84 -21.20 15.29
CA VAL A 71 -7.22 -21.63 16.56
C VAL A 71 -5.83 -22.24 16.32
N ARG A 72 -5.71 -23.15 15.36
CA ARG A 72 -4.41 -23.77 15.01
C ARG A 72 -3.43 -22.76 14.43
N PHE A 73 -3.93 -21.82 13.63
CA PHE A 73 -3.14 -20.69 13.13
C PHE A 73 -2.54 -19.91 14.30
N ALA A 74 -3.36 -19.51 15.29
CA ALA A 74 -2.86 -18.82 16.47
C ALA A 74 -1.80 -19.62 17.24
N GLN A 75 -1.99 -20.94 17.38
CA GLN A 75 -1.02 -21.84 18.02
C GLN A 75 0.31 -21.97 17.27
N VAL A 76 0.30 -21.86 15.94
CA VAL A 76 1.54 -21.86 15.13
C VAL A 76 2.44 -20.66 15.45
N PHE A 77 1.86 -19.55 15.91
CA PHE A 77 2.54 -18.32 16.32
C PHE A 77 2.65 -18.17 17.84
N GLY A 78 2.57 -19.27 18.59
CA GLY A 78 2.84 -19.27 20.03
C GLY A 78 1.67 -18.88 20.94
N TYR A 79 0.50 -18.55 20.40
CA TYR A 79 -0.67 -18.21 21.19
C TYR A 79 -1.43 -19.47 21.65
N SER A 80 -2.04 -19.42 22.83
CA SER A 80 -2.90 -20.48 23.38
C SER A 80 -4.16 -20.71 22.54
N GLY A 81 -4.62 -19.69 21.83
CA GLY A 81 -5.73 -19.76 20.87
C GLY A 81 -6.04 -18.40 20.23
N PHE A 82 -7.05 -18.37 19.38
CA PHE A 82 -7.41 -17.18 18.60
C PHE A 82 -7.73 -15.97 19.48
N LYS A 83 -8.35 -16.15 20.65
CA LYS A 83 -8.69 -15.05 21.56
C LYS A 83 -7.46 -14.32 22.10
N GLN A 84 -6.37 -15.05 22.38
CA GLN A 84 -5.12 -14.44 22.83
C GLN A 84 -4.39 -13.73 21.68
N MET A 85 -4.45 -14.28 20.46
CA MET A 85 -3.95 -13.55 19.29
C MET A 85 -4.78 -12.28 19.03
N GLN A 86 -6.11 -12.38 19.12
CA GLN A 86 -7.06 -11.29 18.90
C GLN A 86 -6.85 -10.11 19.85
N SER A 87 -6.40 -10.33 21.09
CA SER A 87 -6.13 -9.23 22.02
C SER A 87 -5.01 -8.31 21.54
N VAL A 88 -4.05 -8.80 20.76
CA VAL A 88 -3.00 -7.97 20.13
C VAL A 88 -3.62 -7.00 19.11
N PHE A 89 -4.56 -7.48 18.30
CA PHE A 89 -5.30 -6.67 17.32
C PHE A 89 -6.21 -5.65 18.02
N GLN A 90 -6.86 -6.04 19.12
CA GLN A 90 -7.67 -5.14 19.96
C GLN A 90 -6.81 -4.04 20.61
N THR A 91 -5.61 -4.40 21.07
CA THR A 91 -4.67 -3.44 21.66
C THR A 91 -4.25 -2.40 20.63
N ARG A 92 -3.82 -2.83 19.43
CA ARG A 92 -3.48 -1.92 18.32
C ARG A 92 -4.63 -1.01 17.93
N LEU A 93 -5.85 -1.54 17.88
CA LEU A 93 -7.05 -0.74 17.60
C LEU A 93 -7.28 0.33 18.68
N ALA A 94 -7.04 0.00 19.95
CA ALA A 94 -7.20 0.94 21.08
C ALA A 94 -6.10 2.01 21.14
N THR A 95 -4.87 1.67 20.75
CA THR A 95 -3.71 2.59 20.79
C THR A 95 -3.59 3.49 19.56
N ALA A 96 -4.23 3.14 18.43
CA ALA A 96 -4.10 3.88 17.18
C ALA A 96 -4.65 5.33 17.21
N ALA A 97 -5.55 5.68 18.14
CA ALA A 97 -5.83 7.05 18.59
C ALA A 97 -6.93 7.07 19.68
N PRO A 98 -6.79 7.83 20.78
CA PRO A 98 -7.90 8.13 21.68
C PRO A 98 -8.99 8.88 20.90
N GLY A 99 -10.20 8.30 20.81
CA GLY A 99 -11.32 8.84 20.03
C GLY A 99 -11.59 8.18 18.67
N TYR A 100 -10.74 7.24 18.21
CA TYR A 100 -11.01 6.43 17.02
C TYR A 100 -12.23 5.50 17.25
N ASN A 101 -12.29 4.83 18.41
CA ASN A 101 -13.43 4.01 18.80
C ASN A 101 -14.73 4.80 18.86
N GLU A 102 -14.74 6.01 19.43
CA GLU A 102 -15.97 6.81 19.53
C GLU A 102 -16.42 7.34 18.16
N ARG A 103 -15.48 7.73 17.29
CA ARG A 103 -15.80 8.22 15.93
C ARG A 103 -16.20 7.11 14.97
N ILE A 104 -15.51 5.97 14.97
CA ILE A 104 -15.84 4.81 14.13
C ILE A 104 -17.10 4.12 14.64
N THR A 105 -17.26 3.93 15.96
CA THR A 105 -18.49 3.35 16.51
C THR A 105 -19.67 4.31 16.30
N ALA A 106 -19.48 5.63 16.39
CA ALA A 106 -20.52 6.60 15.98
C ALA A 106 -20.82 6.51 14.48
N LEU A 107 -19.80 6.40 13.61
CA LEU A 107 -19.95 6.24 12.16
C LEU A 107 -20.64 4.94 11.77
N GLU A 108 -20.27 3.81 12.36
CA GLU A 108 -20.88 2.50 12.15
C GLU A 108 -22.31 2.46 12.70
N ASN A 109 -22.55 3.10 13.84
CA ASN A 109 -23.90 3.27 14.37
C ASN A 109 -24.74 4.19 13.48
N ASP A 110 -24.15 5.23 12.86
CA ASP A 110 -24.83 6.08 11.87
C ASP A 110 -25.08 5.35 10.56
N LEU A 111 -24.17 4.47 10.11
CA LEU A 111 -24.37 3.60 8.94
C LEU A 111 -25.46 2.56 9.19
N ARG A 112 -25.53 2.00 10.41
CA ARG A 112 -26.58 1.05 10.83
C ARG A 112 -27.93 1.74 11.09
N LYS A 113 -27.93 2.97 11.60
CA LYS A 113 -29.15 3.78 11.79
C LYS A 113 -29.66 4.35 10.47
N ASN A 114 -28.78 4.67 9.53
CA ASN A 114 -29.12 5.08 8.17
C ASN A 114 -29.04 3.88 7.21
N GLU A 115 -29.89 2.88 7.43
CA GLU A 115 -30.41 2.07 6.30
C GLU A 115 -31.29 2.96 5.38
N GLN A 116 -30.78 4.12 4.96
CA GLN A 116 -31.36 4.89 3.88
C GLN A 116 -31.08 4.11 2.59
N LYS A 117 -32.02 3.21 2.27
CA LYS A 117 -32.09 2.51 0.99
C LYS A 117 -32.22 3.56 -0.12
N GLY A 118 -31.11 3.96 -0.73
CA GLY A 118 -31.06 4.95 -1.80
C GLY A 118 -29.64 5.43 -2.14
N SER A 119 -29.49 6.12 -3.28
CA SER A 119 -28.19 6.56 -3.82
C SER A 119 -27.37 7.43 -2.87
N HIS A 120 -28.02 8.22 -2.01
CA HIS A 120 -27.34 9.07 -1.02
C HIS A 120 -26.67 8.27 0.10
N GLY A 121 -27.25 7.13 0.51
CA GLY A 121 -26.65 6.23 1.49
C GLY A 121 -25.32 5.65 1.00
N PHE A 122 -25.21 5.34 -0.30
CA PHE A 122 -23.93 4.90 -0.91
C PHE A 122 -22.87 5.99 -0.87
N LEU A 123 -23.23 7.24 -1.16
CA LEU A 123 -22.30 8.38 -1.06
C LEU A 123 -21.82 8.57 0.38
N GLN A 124 -22.74 8.59 1.35
CA GLN A 124 -22.40 8.76 2.76
C GLN A 124 -21.48 7.63 3.25
N SER A 125 -21.78 6.38 2.89
CA SER A 125 -20.94 5.23 3.22
C SER A 125 -19.54 5.32 2.62
N LEU A 126 -19.44 5.72 1.35
CA LEU A 126 -18.16 5.91 0.69
C LEU A 126 -17.33 7.02 1.36
N VAL A 127 -17.92 8.18 1.63
CA VAL A 127 -17.23 9.32 2.27
C VAL A 127 -16.71 8.94 3.65
N ILE A 128 -17.55 8.30 4.47
CA ILE A 128 -17.18 7.83 5.81
C ILE A 128 -15.96 6.90 5.74
N ARG A 129 -15.98 5.93 4.83
CA ARG A 129 -14.90 4.96 4.64
C ARG A 129 -13.61 5.63 4.14
N ASP A 130 -13.74 6.60 3.25
CA ASP A 130 -12.60 7.34 2.72
C ASP A 130 -11.93 8.18 3.82
N ILE A 131 -12.70 8.83 4.67
CA ILE A 131 -12.17 9.55 5.84
C ILE A 131 -11.39 8.60 6.75
N ALA A 132 -11.94 7.41 7.05
CA ALA A 132 -11.27 6.44 7.90
C ALA A 132 -9.93 5.97 7.27
N THR A 133 -9.95 5.63 5.99
CA THR A 133 -8.76 5.16 5.26
C THR A 133 -7.69 6.27 5.16
N LEU A 134 -8.10 7.52 4.91
CA LEU A 134 -7.20 8.67 4.87
C LEU A 134 -6.57 8.96 6.24
N GLN A 135 -7.32 8.77 7.33
CA GLN A 135 -6.78 8.88 8.69
C GLN A 135 -5.76 7.78 8.98
N GLU A 136 -6.01 6.55 8.54
CA GLU A 136 -5.05 5.44 8.69
C GLU A 136 -3.71 5.70 7.99
N LEU A 137 -3.70 6.44 6.86
CA LEU A 137 -2.46 6.84 6.20
C LEU A 137 -1.53 7.65 7.12
N LEU A 138 -2.07 8.45 8.05
CA LEU A 138 -1.24 9.22 8.99
C LEU A 138 -0.43 8.32 9.93
N GLY A 139 -0.90 7.10 10.19
CA GLY A 139 -0.20 6.12 11.02
C GLY A 139 0.66 5.15 10.23
N SER A 140 0.29 4.82 8.99
CA SER A 140 1.00 3.83 8.18
C SER A 140 2.08 4.40 7.26
N VAL A 141 1.96 5.67 6.85
CA VAL A 141 2.92 6.34 5.97
C VAL A 141 3.90 7.13 6.82
N THR A 142 5.15 6.66 6.90
CA THR A 142 6.16 7.33 7.72
C THR A 142 6.89 8.43 6.93
N GLN A 143 7.46 9.39 7.66
CA GLN A 143 8.36 10.39 7.07
C GLN A 143 9.57 9.70 6.40
N ALA A 144 10.13 8.66 7.01
CA ALA A 144 11.28 7.95 6.47
C ALA A 144 10.97 7.29 5.11
N ASP A 145 9.77 6.73 4.94
CA ASP A 145 9.33 6.14 3.67
C ASP A 145 9.19 7.20 2.57
N LEU A 146 8.59 8.34 2.89
CA LEU A 146 8.45 9.48 1.97
C LEU A 146 9.82 10.06 1.59
N ASP A 147 10.71 10.27 2.56
CA ASP A 147 12.05 10.81 2.34
C ASP A 147 12.90 9.86 1.48
N THR A 148 12.86 8.56 1.78
CA THR A 148 13.55 7.52 1.00
C THR A 148 13.01 7.47 -0.43
N THR A 149 11.68 7.51 -0.58
CA THR A 149 11.04 7.53 -1.91
C THR A 149 11.44 8.78 -2.70
N ALA A 150 11.36 9.96 -2.10
CA ALA A 150 11.76 11.21 -2.75
C ALA A 150 13.24 11.20 -3.17
N ALA A 151 14.14 10.66 -2.34
CA ALA A 151 15.55 10.51 -2.68
C ALA A 151 15.77 9.57 -3.87
N LEU A 152 15.10 8.42 -3.90
CA LEU A 152 15.13 7.48 -5.02
C LEU A 152 14.64 8.14 -6.31
N LEU A 153 13.47 8.77 -6.27
CA LEU A 153 12.89 9.43 -7.43
C LEU A 153 13.72 10.62 -7.91
N LYS A 154 14.40 11.33 -7.00
CA LYS A 154 15.33 12.42 -7.34
C LYS A 154 16.58 11.92 -8.06
N ALA A 155 17.15 10.81 -7.61
CA ALA A 155 18.36 10.23 -8.19
C ALA A 155 18.11 9.45 -9.49
N ALA A 156 16.87 8.97 -9.69
CA ALA A 156 16.51 8.10 -10.81
C ALA A 156 16.80 8.72 -12.19
N GLY A 157 17.48 7.99 -13.07
CA GLY A 157 17.59 8.36 -14.48
C GLY A 157 16.21 8.41 -15.15
N THR A 158 15.49 7.31 -15.03
CA THR A 158 14.10 7.14 -15.47
C THR A 158 13.26 6.52 -14.36
N ILE A 159 12.04 7.01 -14.20
CA ILE A 159 11.04 6.45 -13.29
C ILE A 159 10.06 5.61 -14.10
N TYR A 160 10.06 4.31 -13.89
CA TYR A 160 9.09 3.39 -14.48
C TYR A 160 7.89 3.24 -13.56
N ILE A 161 6.69 3.27 -14.10
CA ILE A 161 5.45 3.08 -13.33
C ILE A 161 4.69 1.90 -13.91
N ALA A 162 4.43 0.88 -13.09
CA ALA A 162 3.59 -0.25 -13.44
C ALA A 162 2.34 -0.24 -12.55
N GLY A 163 1.20 0.07 -13.15
CA GLY A 163 -0.10 -0.03 -12.48
C GLY A 163 -1.17 -0.26 -13.53
N GLN A 164 -1.82 -1.42 -13.46
CA GLN A 164 -2.76 -1.89 -14.48
C GLN A 164 -4.15 -2.10 -13.89
N LEU A 165 -5.15 -2.25 -14.77
CA LEU A 165 -6.55 -2.45 -14.42
C LEU A 165 -7.00 -1.31 -13.48
N ARG A 166 -7.48 -1.66 -12.29
CA ARG A 166 -7.92 -0.72 -11.25
C ARG A 166 -6.84 0.28 -10.81
N SER A 167 -5.55 -0.06 -10.96
CA SER A 167 -4.44 0.79 -10.53
C SER A 167 -3.98 1.77 -11.61
N GLU A 168 -4.48 1.65 -12.85
CA GLU A 168 -4.10 2.51 -13.97
C GLU A 168 -4.36 4.00 -13.69
N PRO A 169 -5.53 4.43 -13.15
CA PRO A 169 -5.78 5.85 -12.89
C PRO A 169 -4.77 6.45 -11.90
N ILE A 170 -4.33 5.67 -10.92
CA ILE A 170 -3.32 6.09 -9.93
C ILE A 170 -1.95 6.19 -10.59
N ALA A 171 -1.58 5.22 -11.42
CA ALA A 171 -0.32 5.23 -12.17
C ALA A 171 -0.26 6.41 -13.15
N SER A 172 -1.37 6.70 -13.83
CA SER A 172 -1.49 7.81 -14.78
C SER A 172 -1.41 9.17 -14.09
N LEU A 173 -2.08 9.33 -12.93
CA LEU A 173 -1.96 10.53 -12.10
C LEU A 173 -0.52 10.74 -11.63
N LEU A 174 0.13 9.69 -11.10
CA LEU A 174 1.52 9.80 -10.63
C LEU A 174 2.47 10.14 -11.79
N ARG A 175 2.28 9.54 -12.96
CA ARG A 175 3.01 9.90 -14.19
C ARG A 175 2.88 11.39 -14.50
N TYR A 176 1.65 11.92 -14.47
CA TYR A 176 1.41 13.34 -14.68
C TYR A 176 2.15 14.19 -13.66
N LEU A 177 1.99 13.92 -12.36
CA LEU A 177 2.61 14.71 -11.28
C LEU A 177 4.14 14.73 -11.39
N LEU A 178 4.77 13.57 -11.64
CA LEU A 178 6.22 13.46 -11.79
C LEU A 178 6.74 14.13 -13.06
N THR A 179 5.98 14.07 -14.16
CA THR A 179 6.29 14.81 -15.40
C THR A 179 6.24 16.33 -15.16
N MET A 180 5.25 16.79 -14.38
CA MET A 180 5.14 18.18 -13.92
C MET A 180 6.18 18.57 -12.87
N LEU A 181 7.06 17.65 -12.47
CA LEU A 181 8.28 17.91 -11.70
C LEU A 181 9.56 17.74 -12.54
N ASN A 182 9.43 17.67 -13.87
CA ASN A 182 10.52 17.47 -14.82
C ASN A 182 11.31 16.18 -14.61
N ARG A 183 10.63 15.12 -14.15
CA ARG A 183 11.20 13.78 -14.14
C ARG A 183 10.96 13.08 -15.47
N GLN A 184 11.92 12.26 -15.88
CA GLN A 184 11.72 11.33 -16.98
C GLN A 184 10.91 10.14 -16.48
N VAL A 185 9.73 9.93 -17.03
CA VAL A 185 8.78 8.91 -16.57
C VAL A 185 8.32 8.04 -17.74
N ILE A 186 8.32 6.72 -17.54
CA ILE A 186 7.77 5.74 -18.49
C ILE A 186 6.64 4.98 -17.79
N LEU A 187 5.44 5.06 -18.34
CA LEU A 187 4.32 4.24 -17.91
C LEU A 187 4.35 2.91 -18.66
N LEU A 188 4.39 1.82 -17.91
CA LEU A 188 4.33 0.47 -18.42
C LEU A 188 2.87 0.06 -18.62
N ASP A 189 2.31 0.49 -19.75
CA ASP A 189 0.95 0.15 -20.15
C ASP A 189 0.85 -1.35 -20.52
N SER A 190 -0.23 -1.98 -20.07
CA SER A 190 -0.65 -3.32 -20.49
C SER A 190 -0.99 -3.43 -21.97
N ALA A 191 -1.32 -2.32 -22.65
CA ALA A 191 -1.76 -2.34 -24.03
C ALA A 191 -0.69 -2.94 -24.95
N GLY A 192 -1.05 -4.01 -25.66
CA GLY A 192 -0.17 -4.69 -26.60
C GLY A 192 0.89 -5.61 -25.98
N GLY A 193 0.88 -5.83 -24.65
CA GLY A 193 1.75 -6.82 -23.99
C GLY A 193 3.25 -6.46 -23.98
N LEU A 194 3.60 -5.21 -24.25
CA LEU A 194 5.00 -4.76 -24.32
C LEU A 194 5.57 -4.33 -22.96
N ALA A 195 4.73 -4.11 -21.94
CA ALA A 195 5.18 -3.68 -20.62
C ALA A 195 6.35 -4.51 -20.05
N PRO A 196 6.33 -5.87 -20.09
CA PRO A 196 7.47 -6.66 -19.63
C PRO A 196 8.76 -6.44 -20.43
N GLN A 197 8.67 -6.21 -21.75
CA GLN A 197 9.86 -5.94 -22.57
C GLN A 197 10.40 -4.53 -22.35
N MET A 198 9.51 -3.55 -22.17
CA MET A 198 9.89 -2.19 -21.78
C MET A 198 10.53 -2.16 -20.40
N ALA A 199 10.03 -2.96 -19.46
CA ALA A 199 10.61 -3.12 -18.13
C ALA A 199 12.05 -3.66 -18.20
N LYS A 200 12.35 -4.57 -19.13
CA LYS A 200 13.73 -5.06 -19.33
C LYS A 200 14.71 -3.96 -19.73
N CYS A 201 14.25 -2.86 -20.32
CA CYS A 201 15.10 -1.74 -20.68
C CYS A 201 15.56 -0.88 -19.49
N MET A 202 15.01 -1.11 -18.28
CA MET A 202 15.47 -0.42 -17.07
C MET A 202 16.98 -0.62 -16.85
N ARG A 203 17.64 0.40 -16.33
CA ARG A 203 19.05 0.42 -15.95
C ARG A 203 19.20 0.51 -14.44
N ASP A 204 20.42 0.30 -13.95
CA ASP A 204 20.72 0.23 -12.50
C ASP A 204 20.45 1.55 -11.76
N ASN A 205 20.38 2.67 -12.48
CA ASN A 205 20.06 3.99 -11.94
C ASN A 205 18.58 4.38 -12.10
N ASP A 206 17.72 3.47 -12.56
CA ASP A 206 16.28 3.70 -12.69
C ASP A 206 15.53 3.24 -11.43
N VAL A 207 14.24 3.59 -11.34
CA VAL A 207 13.37 3.19 -10.23
C VAL A 207 12.05 2.68 -10.79
N LEU A 208 11.54 1.59 -10.23
CA LEU A 208 10.19 1.09 -10.51
C LEU A 208 9.23 1.51 -9.39
N ILE A 209 8.10 2.11 -9.76
CA ILE A 209 6.93 2.25 -8.89
C ILE A 209 5.90 1.21 -9.33
N ALA A 210 5.66 0.20 -8.48
CA ALA A 210 4.71 -0.88 -8.74
C ALA A 210 3.44 -0.67 -7.91
N ILE A 211 2.30 -0.58 -8.57
CA ILE A 211 0.99 -0.32 -7.94
C ILE A 211 0.08 -1.50 -8.25
N ALA A 212 -0.25 -2.27 -7.23
CA ALA A 212 -1.23 -3.34 -7.35
C ALA A 212 -1.95 -3.60 -6.04
N PHE A 213 -3.27 -3.63 -6.10
CA PHE A 213 -4.14 -4.01 -5.01
C PHE A 213 -4.70 -5.43 -5.24
N ARG A 214 -5.43 -5.95 -4.24
CA ARG A 214 -6.02 -7.28 -4.21
C ARG A 214 -6.69 -7.68 -5.54
N HIS A 215 -6.46 -8.93 -5.94
CA HIS A 215 -6.50 -9.42 -7.35
C HIS A 215 -5.34 -8.87 -8.18
N TYR A 216 -4.14 -8.98 -7.61
CA TYR A 216 -2.89 -8.47 -8.17
C TYR A 216 -2.74 -8.83 -9.66
N ALA A 217 -2.51 -7.80 -10.47
CA ALA A 217 -2.20 -7.98 -11.88
C ALA A 217 -0.88 -8.77 -11.99
N LYS A 218 -0.95 -9.99 -12.52
CA LYS A 218 0.20 -10.90 -12.62
C LYS A 218 1.39 -10.27 -13.34
N GLU A 219 1.13 -9.45 -14.34
CA GLU A 219 2.15 -8.74 -15.10
C GLU A 219 2.90 -7.71 -14.25
N VAL A 220 2.19 -6.92 -13.43
CA VAL A 220 2.81 -5.95 -12.49
C VAL A 220 3.69 -6.68 -11.48
N VAL A 221 3.22 -7.82 -10.94
CA VAL A 221 4.00 -8.65 -10.02
C VAL A 221 5.26 -9.21 -10.70
N ALA A 222 5.13 -9.73 -11.91
CA ALA A 222 6.27 -10.27 -12.66
C ALA A 222 7.32 -9.19 -12.98
N ILE A 223 6.89 -7.97 -13.33
CA ILE A 223 7.78 -6.83 -13.56
C ILE A 223 8.50 -6.43 -12.27
N ALA A 224 7.79 -6.40 -11.14
CA ALA A 224 8.40 -6.10 -9.83
C ALA A 224 9.39 -7.18 -9.38
N ASP A 225 9.10 -8.46 -9.66
CA ASP A 225 10.02 -9.57 -9.43
C ASP A 225 11.28 -9.48 -10.29
N ASP A 226 11.15 -9.16 -11.59
CA ASP A 226 12.30 -8.97 -12.50
C ASP A 226 13.17 -7.79 -12.07
N ALA A 227 12.56 -6.63 -11.79
CA ALA A 227 13.28 -5.44 -11.33
C ALA A 227 14.02 -5.70 -10.02
N GLY A 228 13.36 -6.34 -9.05
CA GLY A 228 13.96 -6.75 -7.78
C GLY A 228 15.12 -7.72 -7.94
N GLY A 229 14.98 -8.72 -8.81
CA GLY A 229 16.04 -9.68 -9.16
C GLY A 229 17.27 -9.04 -9.80
N ARG A 230 17.10 -7.86 -10.41
CA ARG A 230 18.17 -7.05 -11.01
C ARG A 230 18.67 -5.92 -10.09
N HIS A 231 18.23 -5.90 -8.83
CA HIS A 231 18.55 -4.86 -7.84
C HIS A 231 18.13 -3.43 -8.22
N ILE A 232 17.16 -3.30 -9.14
CA ILE A 232 16.53 -2.01 -9.43
C ILE A 232 15.61 -1.67 -8.24
N PRO A 233 15.71 -0.47 -7.64
CA PRO A 233 14.84 -0.08 -6.53
C PRO A 233 13.36 -0.13 -6.91
N VAL A 234 12.56 -0.86 -6.10
CA VAL A 234 11.10 -0.94 -6.25
C VAL A 234 10.41 -0.17 -5.12
N VAL A 235 9.54 0.77 -5.46
CA VAL A 235 8.59 1.40 -4.55
C VAL A 235 7.24 0.74 -4.79
N ALA A 236 6.73 0.00 -3.81
CA ALA A 236 5.47 -0.73 -3.93
C ALA A 236 4.32 0.01 -3.24
N ILE A 237 3.19 0.15 -3.94
CA ILE A 237 1.93 0.65 -3.38
C ILE A 237 0.90 -0.48 -3.50
N THR A 238 0.41 -0.97 -2.37
CA THR A 238 -0.41 -2.19 -2.33
C THR A 238 -1.37 -2.22 -1.14
N ASP A 239 -2.16 -3.29 -0.97
CA ASP A 239 -3.13 -3.42 0.11
C ASP A 239 -2.59 -4.05 1.40
N SER A 240 -1.40 -4.67 1.36
CA SER A 240 -0.94 -5.51 2.47
C SER A 240 0.58 -5.77 2.47
N PRO A 241 1.20 -5.98 3.65
CA PRO A 241 2.56 -6.50 3.76
C PRO A 241 2.71 -7.93 3.19
N LEU A 242 1.61 -8.68 3.07
CA LEU A 242 1.60 -10.01 2.45
C LEU A 242 1.38 -9.98 0.94
N SER A 243 1.34 -8.79 0.34
CA SER A 243 1.24 -8.63 -1.11
C SER A 243 2.47 -9.24 -1.80
N PRO A 244 2.30 -9.87 -2.97
CA PRO A 244 3.43 -10.28 -3.81
C PRO A 244 4.41 -9.14 -4.10
N LEU A 245 3.94 -7.88 -4.14
CA LEU A 245 4.81 -6.73 -4.36
C LEU A 245 5.74 -6.41 -3.18
N ALA A 246 5.40 -6.84 -1.96
CA ALA A 246 6.19 -6.56 -0.77
C ALA A 246 7.57 -7.23 -0.79
N LYS A 247 7.70 -8.38 -1.47
CA LYS A 247 8.89 -9.21 -1.47
C LYS A 247 10.17 -8.46 -1.89
N ASN A 248 10.09 -7.63 -2.93
CA ASN A 248 11.24 -6.90 -3.47
C ASN A 248 11.12 -5.38 -3.29
N ALA A 249 10.17 -4.93 -2.47
CA ALA A 249 9.95 -3.52 -2.23
C ALA A 249 11.09 -2.94 -1.37
N LYS A 250 11.76 -1.92 -1.89
CA LYS A 250 12.67 -1.08 -1.10
C LYS A 250 11.90 -0.14 -0.18
N VAL A 251 10.76 0.35 -0.64
CA VAL A 251 9.77 1.09 0.16
C VAL A 251 8.41 0.50 -0.12
N LEU A 252 7.63 0.23 0.92
CA LEU A 252 6.31 -0.39 0.84
C LEU A 252 5.27 0.52 1.47
N PHE A 253 4.33 1.01 0.67
CA PHE A 253 3.15 1.71 1.16
C PHE A 253 1.94 0.78 1.12
N THR A 254 1.31 0.57 2.28
CA THR A 254 0.13 -0.29 2.41
C THR A 254 -1.14 0.53 2.66
N ILE A 255 -2.13 0.36 1.79
CA ILE A 255 -3.46 0.96 1.89
C ILE A 255 -4.49 -0.17 1.96
N PRO A 256 -4.92 -0.58 3.17
CA PRO A 256 -5.84 -1.71 3.33
C PRO A 256 -7.11 -1.57 2.48
N GLU A 257 -7.45 -2.62 1.72
CA GLU A 257 -8.73 -2.71 1.00
C GLU A 257 -9.62 -3.78 1.63
N GLU A 258 -10.86 -3.43 1.98
CA GLU A 258 -11.87 -4.42 2.39
C GLU A 258 -12.46 -5.16 1.18
N GLU A 259 -12.66 -6.46 1.33
CA GLU A 259 -13.02 -7.41 0.27
C GLU A 259 -14.43 -7.23 -0.32
N TYR A 260 -15.38 -6.68 0.44
CA TYR A 260 -16.82 -6.73 0.11
C TYR A 260 -17.51 -5.37 -0.06
N SER A 261 -16.77 -4.26 -0.08
CA SER A 261 -17.36 -2.95 -0.40
C SER A 261 -17.45 -2.78 -1.92
N PHE A 262 -18.66 -2.58 -2.44
CA PHE A 262 -18.94 -2.32 -3.86
C PHE A 262 -18.12 -1.13 -4.40
N SER A 263 -17.76 -0.18 -3.55
CA SER A 263 -16.87 0.93 -3.88
C SER A 263 -15.52 0.75 -3.21
N ARG A 264 -14.58 0.11 -3.90
CA ARG A 264 -13.17 0.22 -3.52
C ARG A 264 -12.70 1.62 -3.93
N SER A 265 -12.59 2.54 -2.97
CA SER A 265 -12.26 3.94 -3.28
C SER A 265 -10.82 4.11 -3.78
N LEU A 266 -10.58 5.22 -4.46
CA LEU A 266 -9.26 5.67 -4.90
C LEU A 266 -8.76 6.88 -4.09
N ALA A 267 -9.54 7.40 -3.13
CA ALA A 267 -9.19 8.60 -2.39
C ALA A 267 -7.83 8.48 -1.66
N ALA A 268 -7.63 7.41 -0.90
CA ALA A 268 -6.37 7.17 -0.19
C ALA A 268 -5.17 6.92 -1.14
N PRO A 269 -5.28 6.05 -2.18
CA PRO A 269 -4.23 5.92 -3.18
C PRO A 269 -3.86 7.23 -3.89
N VAL A 270 -4.85 8.04 -4.26
CA VAL A 270 -4.65 9.37 -4.87
C VAL A 270 -3.91 10.30 -3.91
N CYS A 271 -4.34 10.37 -2.65
CA CYS A 271 -3.71 11.18 -1.63
C CYS A 271 -2.24 10.79 -1.44
N LEU A 272 -1.94 9.49 -1.33
CA LEU A 272 -0.57 9.00 -1.19
C LEU A 272 0.32 9.40 -2.37
N VAL A 273 -0.12 9.20 -3.62
CA VAL A 273 0.72 9.57 -4.78
C VAL A 273 0.92 11.08 -4.90
N GLN A 274 -0.05 11.89 -4.46
CA GLN A 274 0.12 13.33 -4.33
C GLN A 274 1.14 13.68 -3.25
N SER A 275 1.10 13.03 -2.09
CA SER A 275 2.09 13.21 -1.02
C SER A 275 3.50 12.81 -1.46
N ILE A 276 3.66 11.72 -2.21
CA ILE A 276 4.94 11.32 -2.81
C ILE A 276 5.46 12.40 -3.77
N ALA A 277 4.59 12.94 -4.63
CA ALA A 277 4.97 14.02 -5.54
C ALA A 277 5.34 15.31 -4.79
N MET A 278 4.62 15.66 -3.72
CA MET A 278 4.94 16.81 -2.87
C MET A 278 6.27 16.63 -2.14
N ALA A 279 6.54 15.44 -1.59
CA ALA A 279 7.82 15.12 -0.97
C ALA A 279 8.97 15.27 -1.97
N LEU A 280 8.81 14.74 -3.20
CA LEU A 280 9.79 14.94 -4.26
C LEU A 280 9.97 16.43 -4.62
N ALA A 281 8.87 17.17 -4.75
CA ALA A 281 8.92 18.61 -5.05
C ALA A 281 9.71 19.38 -3.98
N ALA A 282 9.52 19.05 -2.70
CA ALA A 282 10.25 19.67 -1.59
C ALA A 282 11.77 19.45 -1.68
N VAL A 283 12.21 18.28 -2.17
CA VAL A 283 13.65 17.96 -2.31
C VAL A 283 14.26 18.50 -3.62
N LEU A 284 13.43 18.82 -4.63
CA LEU A 284 13.87 19.41 -5.90
C LEU A 284 13.90 20.94 -5.88
N GLN A 285 13.03 21.57 -5.08
CA GLN A 285 12.88 23.03 -5.04
C GLN A 285 13.75 23.65 -3.94
N PRO A 286 14.09 24.95 -4.05
CA PRO A 286 14.92 25.63 -3.06
C PRO A 286 14.32 25.54 -1.65
N ALA A 287 15.20 25.44 -0.64
CA ALA A 287 14.79 25.51 0.76
C ALA A 287 14.10 26.85 1.04
N GLY A 288 12.95 26.81 1.75
CA GLY A 288 12.17 28.00 2.10
C GLY A 288 11.02 28.36 1.14
N THR A 289 10.88 27.65 0.01
CA THR A 289 9.66 27.73 -0.82
C THR A 289 8.67 26.64 -0.45
N GLN A 290 7.38 26.98 -0.40
CA GLN A 290 6.33 25.97 -0.27
C GLN A 290 6.36 25.07 -1.52
N PRO A 291 6.50 23.74 -1.36
CA PRO A 291 6.63 22.83 -2.49
C PRO A 291 5.37 22.91 -3.35
N ARG A 292 5.55 23.21 -4.64
CA ARG A 292 4.42 23.38 -5.57
C ARG A 292 4.67 22.66 -6.90
N ILE A 293 3.61 22.14 -7.48
CA ILE A 293 3.65 21.61 -8.86
C ILE A 293 3.13 22.73 -9.77
N GLU A 294 4.04 23.37 -10.52
CA GLU A 294 3.65 24.45 -11.46
C GLU A 294 2.73 23.88 -12.54
N THR A 295 1.68 24.63 -12.90
CA THR A 295 0.80 24.27 -14.01
C THR A 295 1.51 24.41 -15.35
N ILE A 296 1.00 23.74 -16.39
CA ILE A 296 1.53 23.86 -17.76
C ILE A 296 1.52 25.32 -18.21
N THR A 297 0.43 26.03 -17.94
CA THR A 297 0.27 27.46 -18.30
C THR A 297 1.31 28.35 -17.61
N GLU A 298 1.61 28.12 -16.33
CA GLU A 298 2.64 28.86 -15.62
C GLU A 298 4.04 28.58 -16.18
N ARG A 299 4.31 27.32 -16.56
CA ARG A 299 5.57 26.92 -17.19
C ARG A 299 5.77 27.59 -18.54
N GLU A 300 4.75 27.58 -19.39
CA GLU A 300 4.78 28.22 -20.71
C GLU A 300 5.04 29.73 -20.57
N LYS A 301 4.34 30.41 -19.66
CA LYS A 301 4.57 31.84 -19.37
C LYS A 301 5.99 32.12 -18.90
N ARG A 302 6.57 31.27 -18.04
CA ARG A 302 7.96 31.42 -17.57
C ARG A 302 8.96 31.22 -18.71
N ALA A 303 8.75 30.20 -19.55
CA ALA A 303 9.58 29.92 -20.71
C ALA A 303 9.53 31.07 -21.72
N GLU A 304 8.35 31.64 -21.99
CA GLU A 304 8.18 32.82 -22.82
C GLU A 304 8.89 34.04 -22.24
N THR A 305 8.77 34.27 -20.93
CA THR A 305 9.43 35.38 -20.25
C THR A 305 10.96 35.27 -20.33
N GLN A 306 11.51 34.06 -20.14
CA GLN A 306 12.94 33.80 -20.31
C GLN A 306 13.41 33.96 -21.76
N ARG A 307 12.61 33.53 -22.75
CA ARG A 307 12.89 33.74 -24.17
C ARG A 307 12.90 35.22 -24.54
N LYS A 308 11.94 36.02 -24.03
CA LYS A 308 11.88 37.47 -24.23
C LYS A 308 13.09 38.18 -23.60
N ARG A 309 13.49 37.82 -22.38
CA ARG A 309 14.69 38.35 -21.70
C ARG A 309 15.99 38.06 -22.46
N LYS A 310 16.14 36.86 -23.02
CA LYS A 310 17.29 36.49 -23.86
C LYS A 310 17.34 37.25 -25.20
N ARG A 311 16.18 37.66 -25.74
CA ARG A 311 16.10 38.47 -26.96
C ARG A 311 16.39 39.95 -26.71
N SER A 312 16.10 40.46 -25.52
CA SER A 312 16.31 41.88 -25.17
C SER A 312 17.73 42.21 -24.66
N ASN A 313 18.53 41.21 -24.30
CA ASN A 313 19.96 41.34 -24.01
C ASN A 313 20.76 40.44 -24.96
N PRO A 314 20.95 40.85 -26.23
CA PRO A 314 21.91 40.20 -27.09
C PRO A 314 23.31 40.55 -26.57
N SER A 315 24.05 39.53 -26.12
CA SER A 315 25.47 39.61 -25.84
C SER A 315 26.27 40.04 -27.07
#